data_AF-A0A200Q8R8-F1
#
_entry.id   AF-A0A200Q8R8-F1
#
_cell.length_a   1.000
_cell.length_b   1.000
_cell.length_c   1.000
_cell.angle_alpha   90.00
_cell.angle_beta   90.00
_cell.angle_gamma   90.00
#
_symmetry.space_group_name_H-M   'P 1'
#
loop_
_entity.id
_entity.type
_entity.pdbx_description
1 polymer ?
#
loop_
_entity_poly.entity_id
_entity_poly.type
_entity_poly.pdbx_seq_one_letter_code
_entity_poly.pdbx_strand_id
1 'polypeptide(L)'
;MPSPQPFSSGEGPATTSFADKIRHQQHYPAIDLSSLPSPGKRGDYPAISIPEDLYKKCLDQWKYNLIGRLDFQKLKFEDAKLILLELWNLSGSCKFILLGKGYFAIKLDNENDKRKVWSGGPWSVDSQYLRVRDWVPNFNPEN
;
A
#
# COMPACT_ATOMS: atom_id res chain seq x y z
N MET A 1 19.36 -62.86 16.72
CA MET A 1 19.70 -61.42 16.66
C MET A 1 18.46 -60.66 16.24
N PRO A 2 17.89 -59.77 17.06
CA PRO A 2 16.80 -58.90 16.62
C PRO A 2 17.36 -57.59 16.04
N SER A 3 16.80 -57.18 14.92
CA SER A 3 17.10 -55.92 14.22
C SER A 3 16.76 -54.69 15.07
N PRO A 4 17.52 -53.58 14.98
CA PRO A 4 17.17 -52.33 15.64
C PRO A 4 15.99 -51.65 14.91
N GLN A 5 15.02 -51.18 15.70
CA GLN A 5 13.84 -50.44 15.22
C GLN A 5 14.19 -49.00 14.83
N PRO A 6 13.46 -48.38 13.88
CA PRO A 6 13.65 -46.98 13.53
C PRO A 6 13.18 -46.05 14.67
N PHE A 7 13.95 -44.98 14.86
CA PHE A 7 13.70 -43.90 15.82
C PHE A 7 12.39 -43.19 15.46
N SER A 8 11.47 -43.10 16.41
CA SER A 8 10.21 -42.39 16.27
C SER A 8 10.48 -40.88 16.40
N SER A 9 10.43 -40.15 15.29
CA SER A 9 10.52 -38.68 15.30
C SER A 9 9.16 -38.13 15.72
N GLY A 10 9.09 -37.60 16.94
CA GLY A 10 7.90 -36.95 17.47
C GLY A 10 7.47 -35.73 16.67
N GLU A 11 6.17 -35.59 16.46
CA GLU A 11 5.52 -34.38 15.96
C GLU A 11 5.71 -33.24 16.96
N GLY A 12 6.48 -32.22 16.56
CA GLY A 12 6.50 -30.91 17.20
C GLY A 12 5.57 -29.94 16.47
N PRO A 13 5.06 -28.89 17.14
CA PRO A 13 4.11 -27.96 16.54
C PRO A 13 4.70 -27.25 15.33
N ALA A 14 3.93 -27.18 14.23
CA ALA A 14 4.32 -26.57 12.97
C ALA A 14 4.86 -25.14 13.20
N THR A 15 6.19 -25.00 13.15
CA THR A 15 6.85 -23.71 13.19
C THR A 15 6.60 -23.05 11.85
N THR A 16 5.63 -22.14 11.80
CA THR A 16 5.41 -21.28 10.64
C THR A 16 6.70 -20.48 10.39
N SER A 17 7.31 -20.70 9.23
CA SER A 17 8.50 -19.94 8.85
C SER A 17 8.14 -18.47 8.72
N PHE A 18 9.13 -17.58 8.89
CA PHE A 18 8.98 -16.18 8.52
C PHE A 18 8.39 -16.06 7.10
N ALA A 19 8.86 -16.89 6.17
CA ALA A 19 8.36 -16.96 4.79
C ALA A 19 6.85 -17.27 4.71
N ASP A 20 6.30 -18.09 5.61
CA ASP A 20 4.87 -18.41 5.64
C ASP A 20 4.01 -17.24 6.10
N LYS A 21 4.53 -16.39 6.98
CA LYS A 21 3.82 -15.20 7.47
C LYS A 21 3.72 -14.07 6.42
N ILE A 22 4.72 -13.94 5.53
CA ILE A 22 4.74 -12.90 4.49
C ILE A 22 4.08 -13.31 3.17
N ARG A 23 3.84 -14.61 2.93
CA ARG A 23 3.16 -15.11 1.71
C ARG A 23 1.75 -14.55 1.53
N HIS A 24 1.03 -14.27 2.62
CA HIS A 24 -0.36 -13.78 2.56
C HIS A 24 -0.48 -12.25 2.38
N GLN A 25 0.63 -11.50 2.34
CA GLN A 25 0.62 -10.03 2.25
C GLN A 25 1.01 -9.46 0.87
N GLN A 26 1.24 -10.30 -0.14
CA GLN A 26 1.64 -9.84 -1.46
C GLN A 26 0.45 -9.21 -2.20
N HIS A 27 0.21 -7.92 -1.97
CA HIS A 27 -0.67 -7.07 -2.79
C HIS A 27 0.15 -6.25 -3.81
N TYR A 28 1.28 -6.80 -4.26
CA TYR A 28 2.09 -6.25 -5.33
C TYR A 28 1.71 -6.98 -6.63
N PRO A 29 1.76 -6.32 -7.80
CA PRO A 29 1.69 -7.06 -9.04
C PRO A 29 2.80 -8.12 -8.99
N ALA A 30 2.47 -9.39 -9.19
CA ALA A 30 3.50 -10.42 -9.29
C ALA A 30 4.44 -10.03 -10.43
N ILE A 31 5.62 -9.52 -10.09
CA ILE A 31 6.65 -9.19 -11.06
C ILE A 31 7.30 -10.51 -11.44
N ASP A 32 7.16 -10.88 -12.70
CA ASP A 32 7.90 -12.01 -13.25
C ASP A 32 9.39 -11.65 -13.24
N LEU A 33 10.15 -12.29 -12.33
CA LEU A 33 11.58 -12.05 -12.15
C LEU A 33 12.38 -12.37 -13.42
N SER A 34 11.85 -13.23 -14.29
CA SER A 34 12.49 -13.57 -15.57
C SER A 34 12.36 -12.45 -16.62
N SER A 35 11.40 -11.54 -16.44
CA SER A 35 11.21 -10.37 -17.30
C SER A 35 12.11 -9.19 -16.94
N LEU A 36 12.83 -9.27 -15.81
CA LEU A 36 13.74 -8.21 -15.38
C LEU A 36 15.05 -8.25 -16.18
N PRO A 37 15.65 -7.08 -16.46
CA PRO A 37 16.94 -7.01 -17.14
C PRO A 37 18.01 -7.68 -16.28
N SER A 38 19.03 -8.24 -16.94
CA SER A 38 20.16 -8.84 -16.23
C SER A 38 20.79 -7.82 -15.26
N PRO A 39 21.10 -8.20 -14.01
CA PRO A 39 21.75 -7.30 -13.07
C PRO A 39 23.07 -6.77 -13.63
N GLY A 40 23.21 -5.45 -13.66
CA GLY A 40 24.45 -4.75 -13.99
C GLY A 40 25.26 -4.39 -12.74
N LYS A 41 26.22 -3.48 -12.92
CA LYS A 41 27.01 -2.90 -11.82
C LYS A 41 26.89 -1.39 -11.83
N ARG A 42 26.69 -0.78 -10.67
CA ARG A 42 26.81 0.67 -10.45
C ARG A 42 28.00 0.90 -9.53
N GLY A 43 29.17 1.15 -10.12
CA GLY A 43 30.44 1.06 -9.39
C GLY A 43 30.71 -0.38 -8.95
N ASP A 44 31.07 -0.58 -7.68
CA ASP A 44 31.32 -1.90 -7.10
C ASP A 44 30.05 -2.63 -6.62
N TYR A 45 28.88 -2.00 -6.74
CA TYR A 45 27.62 -2.56 -6.26
C TYR A 45 26.83 -3.23 -7.38
N PRO A 46 26.26 -4.43 -7.14
CA PRO A 46 25.29 -5.02 -8.05
C PRO A 46 24.06 -4.11 -8.12
N ALA A 47 23.61 -3.82 -9.34
CA ALA A 47 22.49 -2.91 -9.59
C ALA A 47 21.59 -3.49 -10.66
N ILE A 48 20.29 -3.30 -10.53
CA ILE A 48 19.32 -3.64 -11.56
C ILE A 48 18.58 -2.37 -11.96
N SER A 49 18.49 -2.12 -13.26
CA SER A 49 17.67 -1.02 -13.77
C SER A 49 16.22 -1.44 -13.72
N ILE A 50 15.35 -0.64 -13.10
CA ILE A 50 13.91 -0.87 -13.17
C ILE A 50 13.46 -0.51 -14.59
N PRO A 51 12.89 -1.45 -15.37
CA PRO A 51 12.33 -1.17 -16.68
C PRO A 51 11.28 -0.06 -16.61
N GLU A 52 11.28 0.81 -17.60
CA GLU A 52 10.34 1.93 -17.64
C GLU A 52 8.88 1.46 -17.72
N ASP A 53 8.62 0.36 -18.42
CA ASP A 53 7.28 -0.23 -18.51
C ASP A 53 6.77 -0.74 -17.15
N LEU A 54 7.65 -1.34 -16.35
CA LEU A 54 7.31 -1.76 -14.99
C LEU A 54 7.06 -0.55 -14.10
N TYR A 55 7.86 0.50 -14.23
CA TYR A 55 7.65 1.75 -13.52
C TYR A 55 6.28 2.37 -13.85
N LYS A 56 5.94 2.49 -15.15
CA LYS A 56 4.64 3.00 -15.61
C LYS A 56 3.48 2.15 -15.11
N LYS A 57 3.59 0.82 -15.19
CA LYS A 57 2.58 -0.11 -14.68
C LYS A 57 2.35 0.05 -13.18
N CYS A 58 3.41 0.30 -12.41
CA CYS A 58 3.29 0.60 -10.99
C CYS A 58 2.58 1.94 -10.76
N LEU A 59 2.87 2.99 -11.54
CA LEU A 59 2.17 4.28 -11.45
C LEU A 59 0.68 4.17 -11.79
N ASP A 60 0.33 3.35 -12.79
CA ASP A 60 -1.06 3.13 -13.19
C ASP A 60 -1.93 2.56 -12.06
N GLN A 61 -1.33 1.87 -11.09
CA GLN A 61 -2.05 1.38 -9.89
C GLN A 61 -2.46 2.51 -8.94
N TRP A 62 -1.93 3.72 -9.14
CA TRP A 62 -2.21 4.91 -8.33
C TRP A 62 -3.01 5.96 -9.10
N LYS A 63 -3.44 5.67 -10.33
CA LYS A 63 -4.16 6.64 -11.19
C LYS A 63 -5.45 7.19 -10.57
N TYR A 64 -6.12 6.40 -9.75
CA TYR A 64 -7.36 6.79 -9.07
C TYR A 64 -7.12 7.33 -7.65
N ASN A 65 -5.86 7.36 -7.20
CA ASN A 65 -5.55 7.74 -5.84
C ASN A 65 -5.51 9.26 -5.69
N LEU A 66 -5.75 9.68 -4.46
CA LEU A 66 -5.77 11.08 -4.07
C LEU A 66 -4.84 11.29 -2.88
N ILE A 67 -4.44 12.53 -2.64
CA ILE A 67 -3.75 12.93 -1.41
C ILE A 67 -4.70 13.81 -0.60
N GLY A 68 -5.01 13.36 0.61
CA GLY A 68 -5.74 14.12 1.62
C GLY A 68 -4.79 14.88 2.55
N ARG A 69 -5.26 16.00 3.09
CA ARG A 69 -4.62 16.72 4.18
C ARG A 69 -5.63 17.10 5.27
N LEU A 70 -5.31 16.73 6.51
CA LEU A 70 -6.01 17.11 7.74
C LEU A 70 -4.99 17.43 8.84
N ASP A 71 -5.41 18.17 9.88
CA ASP A 71 -4.59 18.39 11.07
C ASP A 71 -4.93 17.35 12.15
N PHE A 72 -3.97 16.44 12.38
CA PHE A 72 -4.10 15.37 13.37
C PHE A 72 -3.56 15.75 14.75
N GLN A 73 -3.32 17.03 15.05
CA GLN A 73 -2.92 17.48 16.39
C GLN A 73 -3.95 17.13 17.47
N LYS A 74 -5.24 17.24 17.13
CA LYS A 74 -6.36 16.94 18.04
C LYS A 74 -7.26 15.80 17.55
N LEU A 75 -7.11 15.43 16.27
CA LEU A 75 -7.92 14.44 15.59
C LEU A 75 -7.11 13.16 15.41
N LYS A 76 -7.64 12.02 15.86
CA LYS A 76 -7.02 10.72 15.60
C LYS A 76 -7.25 10.30 14.16
N PHE A 77 -6.22 9.74 13.55
CA PHE A 77 -6.28 9.29 12.16
C PHE A 77 -7.35 8.21 11.93
N GLU A 78 -7.50 7.26 12.84
CA GLU A 78 -8.52 6.20 12.71
C GLU A 78 -9.95 6.75 12.80
N ASP A 79 -10.20 7.73 13.68
CA ASP A 79 -11.51 8.40 13.78
C ASP A 79 -11.81 9.15 12.49
N ALA A 80 -10.82 9.90 11.97
CA ALA A 80 -10.94 10.61 10.71
C ALA A 80 -11.24 9.68 9.53
N LYS A 81 -10.55 8.53 9.49
CA LYS A 81 -10.76 7.50 8.47
C LYS A 81 -12.16 6.92 8.52
N LEU A 82 -12.70 6.61 9.70
CA LEU A 82 -14.06 6.09 9.85
C LEU A 82 -15.09 7.11 9.36
N ILE A 83 -14.96 8.37 9.78
CA ILE A 83 -15.84 9.47 9.35
C ILE A 83 -15.80 9.63 7.82
N LEU A 84 -14.60 9.63 7.22
CA LEU A 84 -14.46 9.77 5.76
C LEU A 84 -15.06 8.59 4.98
N LEU A 85 -14.88 7.36 5.48
CA LEU A 85 -15.48 6.17 4.86
C LEU A 85 -17.01 6.22 4.88
N GLU A 86 -17.59 6.68 5.98
CA GLU A 86 -19.04 6.84 6.12
C GLU A 86 -19.56 7.96 5.20
N LEU A 87 -18.89 9.12 5.18
CA LEU A 87 -19.26 10.27 4.35
C LEU A 87 -19.25 9.95 2.85
N TRP A 88 -18.26 9.18 2.39
CA TRP A 88 -18.08 8.92 0.97
C TRP A 88 -18.96 7.79 0.43
N ASN A 89 -19.38 6.87 1.30
CA ASN A 89 -20.16 5.68 0.94
C ASN A 89 -19.67 5.05 -0.39
N LEU A 90 -18.40 4.65 -0.36
CA LEU A 90 -17.67 4.19 -1.54
C LEU A 90 -18.13 2.79 -1.95
N SER A 91 -18.09 2.55 -3.26
CA SER A 91 -18.47 1.25 -3.82
C SER A 91 -17.31 0.25 -3.81
N GLY A 92 -16.08 0.72 -4.01
CA GLY A 92 -14.87 -0.10 -4.02
C GLY A 92 -14.11 -0.12 -2.70
N SER A 93 -12.93 -0.75 -2.71
CA SER A 93 -12.06 -0.73 -1.54
C SER A 93 -11.35 0.62 -1.43
N CYS A 94 -11.21 1.09 -0.19
CA CYS A 94 -10.51 2.33 0.12
C CYS A 94 -9.47 2.06 1.21
N LYS A 95 -8.22 2.41 0.93
CA LYS A 95 -7.11 2.29 1.89
C LYS A 95 -6.50 3.66 2.14
N PHE A 96 -6.12 3.91 3.38
CA PHE A 96 -5.49 5.16 3.77
C PHE A 96 -4.04 4.88 4.17
N ILE A 97 -3.11 5.71 3.69
CA ILE A 97 -1.67 5.55 3.92
C ILE A 97 -1.14 6.89 4.43
N LEU A 98 -0.63 6.92 5.67
CA LEU A 98 -0.03 8.13 6.23
C LEU A 98 1.24 8.51 5.48
N LEU A 99 1.33 9.78 5.06
CA LEU A 99 2.50 10.36 4.38
C LEU A 99 3.27 11.35 5.29
N GLY A 100 2.74 11.64 6.47
CA GLY A 100 3.33 12.55 7.46
C GLY A 100 2.85 14.00 7.33
N LYS A 101 3.07 14.81 8.38
CA LYS A 101 2.68 16.24 8.44
C LYS A 101 1.20 16.53 8.12
N GLY A 102 0.31 15.62 8.50
CA GLY A 102 -1.12 15.74 8.19
C GLY A 102 -1.52 15.27 6.79
N TYR A 103 -0.57 14.85 5.96
CA TYR A 103 -0.86 14.27 4.65
C TYR A 103 -1.06 12.76 4.73
N PHE A 104 -1.97 12.26 3.89
CA PHE A 104 -2.20 10.84 3.70
C PHE A 104 -2.64 10.57 2.25
N ALA A 105 -2.28 9.43 1.70
CA ALA A 105 -2.83 8.95 0.44
C ALA A 105 -4.15 8.22 0.69
N ILE A 106 -5.11 8.46 -0.19
CA ILE A 106 -6.38 7.77 -0.30
C ILE A 106 -6.27 6.89 -1.53
N LYS A 107 -6.11 5.58 -1.30
CA LYS A 107 -6.03 4.58 -2.37
C LYS A 107 -7.43 4.11 -2.72
N LEU A 108 -7.80 4.28 -3.99
CA LEU A 108 -9.10 3.95 -4.54
C LEU A 108 -8.92 3.02 -5.74
N ASP A 109 -9.83 2.08 -5.91
CA ASP A 109 -9.75 1.12 -7.01
C ASP A 109 -10.46 1.61 -8.28
N ASN A 110 -11.40 2.56 -8.14
CA ASN A 110 -12.32 2.96 -9.20
C ASN A 110 -12.34 4.47 -9.45
N GLU A 111 -12.54 4.85 -10.71
CA GLU A 111 -12.71 6.26 -11.09
C GLU A 111 -13.97 6.88 -10.50
N ASN A 112 -15.06 6.12 -10.39
CA ASN A 112 -16.32 6.60 -9.81
C ASN A 112 -16.14 7.03 -8.35
N ASP A 113 -15.39 6.24 -7.57
CA ASP A 113 -15.07 6.55 -6.19
C ASP A 113 -14.14 7.76 -6.10
N LYS A 114 -13.12 7.86 -6.98
CA LYS A 114 -12.28 9.07 -7.10
C LYS A 114 -13.14 10.31 -7.35
N ARG A 115 -14.08 10.23 -8.29
CA ARG A 115 -14.98 11.34 -8.64
C ARG A 115 -15.89 11.72 -7.47
N LYS A 116 -16.42 10.73 -6.74
CA LYS A 116 -17.19 10.99 -5.51
C LYS A 116 -16.35 11.78 -4.51
N VAL A 117 -15.14 11.31 -4.18
CA VAL A 117 -14.27 12.00 -3.22
C VAL A 117 -13.86 13.40 -3.72
N TRP A 118 -13.63 13.57 -5.03
CA TRP A 118 -13.22 14.83 -5.62
C TRP A 118 -14.33 15.87 -5.70
N SER A 119 -15.51 15.47 -6.19
CA SER A 119 -16.61 16.37 -6.54
C SER A 119 -17.75 16.38 -5.52
N GLY A 120 -17.77 15.43 -4.57
CA GLY A 120 -18.84 15.28 -3.58
C GLY A 120 -18.90 16.38 -2.51
N GLY A 121 -17.94 17.30 -2.51
CA GLY A 121 -18.00 18.54 -1.76
C GLY A 121 -16.81 18.74 -0.81
N PRO A 122 -16.80 19.85 -0.07
CA PRO A 122 -15.84 20.02 1.01
C PRO A 122 -16.18 19.04 2.13
N TRP A 123 -15.42 17.95 2.25
CA TRP A 123 -15.57 17.01 3.36
C TRP A 123 -15.08 17.66 4.64
N SER A 124 -15.86 17.55 5.71
CA SER A 124 -15.47 18.04 7.03
C SER A 124 -15.35 16.90 8.01
N VAL A 125 -14.28 16.92 8.80
CA VAL A 125 -13.98 15.95 9.85
C VAL A 125 -13.60 16.74 11.09
N ASP A 126 -14.39 16.61 12.16
CA ASP A 126 -14.14 17.29 13.44
C ASP A 126 -13.87 18.80 13.28
N SER A 127 -14.78 19.48 12.56
CA SER A 127 -14.70 20.91 12.23
C SER A 127 -13.51 21.34 11.35
N GLN A 128 -12.77 20.40 10.76
CA GLN A 128 -11.71 20.67 9.79
C GLN A 128 -12.12 20.27 8.38
N TYR A 129 -11.79 21.10 7.39
CA TYR A 129 -12.01 20.74 5.98
C TYR A 129 -10.88 19.87 5.46
N LEU A 130 -11.25 18.73 4.88
CA LEU A 130 -10.34 17.88 4.14
C LEU A 130 -9.92 18.59 2.86
N ARG A 131 -8.61 18.79 2.69
CA ARG A 131 -8.06 19.20 1.39
C ARG A 131 -7.69 17.95 0.61
N VAL A 132 -8.18 17.86 -0.63
CA VAL A 132 -7.91 16.75 -1.53
C VAL A 132 -7.17 17.28 -2.76
N ARG A 133 -6.19 16.53 -3.24
CA ARG A 133 -5.53 16.77 -4.53
C ARG A 133 -5.23 15.44 -5.23
N ASP A 134 -4.94 15.50 -6.53
CA ASP A 134 -4.50 14.32 -7.26
C ASP A 134 -3.23 13.74 -6.65
N TRP A 135 -3.14 12.41 -6.65
CA TRP A 135 -1.91 11.74 -6.28
C TRP A 135 -0.81 12.04 -7.30
N VAL A 136 0.39 12.29 -6.80
CA VAL A 136 1.57 12.53 -7.62
C VAL A 136 2.71 11.61 -7.17
N PRO A 137 3.51 11.08 -8.10
CA PRO A 137 4.73 10.36 -7.74
C PRO A 137 5.71 11.31 -7.05
N ASN A 138 6.54 10.78 -6.15
CA ASN A 138 7.55 11.54 -5.39
C ASN A 138 6.97 12.69 -4.57
N PHE A 139 5.78 12.48 -4.01
CA PHE A 139 5.15 13.48 -3.15
C PHE A 139 6.06 13.89 -1.98
N ASN A 140 6.29 15.20 -1.83
CA ASN A 140 7.04 15.78 -0.72
C ASN A 140 6.09 16.66 0.15
N PRO A 141 5.92 16.37 1.45
CA PRO A 141 5.10 17.18 2.35
C PRO A 141 5.73 18.52 2.77
N GLU A 142 7.00 18.77 2.44
CA GLU A 142 7.71 20.02 2.76
C GLU A 142 7.72 21.05 1.62
N ASN A 143 7.31 20.64 0.42
CA ASN A 143 7.31 21.46 -0.80
C ASN A 143 5.91 22.03 -1.07
#